data_AF-A0AB37UJW2-F1
#
_entry.id   AF-A0AB37UJW2-F1
#
_cell.length_a   1.000
_cell.length_b   1.000
_cell.length_c   1.000
_cell.angle_alpha   90.00
_cell.angle_beta   90.00
_cell.angle_gamma   90.00
#
_symmetry.space_group_name_H-M   'P 1'
#
loop_
_entity.id
_entity.type
_entity.pdbx_description
1 polymer ?
#
loop_
_entity_poly.entity_id
_entity_poly.type
_entity_poly.pdbx_seq_one_letter_code
_entity_poly.pdbx_strand_id
1 'polypeptide(L)'
;MSTSKTIKRLVVCFGSIQLVTVLSVMNYREKTRQDQNLQYENYLLITPLFAPQGQSEKFAALIEQMARSICTWEKVAYMPLEQKQAISQKVKQSGLSKVTDLVHALTGSQHFDEIFLAHEYDFEDQLVMNLYQDAEKICYGNGIGVYTAQSAFPKANLLRDSRNYLDFIYKSSKDKLREFLPRKRSLSEQKLDIGYFSLPFAFGQEPAIPTIILDRDVYRETFQKLSAKLSEFIDISYIENLRDRIQTAPTSILLTSNFSESGRISPENEIAAYREFLVTRGIRPDEVLLIKPHPRNSREKLLQLKSNLSALYANVILLAEDFLFYLPFELIFMEVFLNTDLKNLQNSRVFTFSSACLTLEFVLDTRCTLGFGSDIVQQFFYPDHVESRSQHEADLLSTIQEIRNLNSVLV
;
A
#
# COMPACT_ATOMS: atom_id res chain seq x y z
N MET A 1 -32.77 29.84 2.85
CA MET A 1 -31.59 29.25 2.18
C MET A 1 -30.79 28.54 3.25
N SER A 2 -30.70 27.20 3.20
CA SER A 2 -29.88 26.43 4.15
C SER A 2 -28.41 26.71 3.85
N THR A 3 -27.68 27.29 4.81
CA THR A 3 -26.24 27.53 4.68
C THR A 3 -25.52 26.20 4.64
N SER A 4 -24.89 25.88 3.51
CA SER A 4 -24.06 24.69 3.38
C SER A 4 -22.90 24.72 4.36
N LYS A 5 -22.66 23.63 5.09
CA LYS A 5 -21.49 23.51 5.98
C LYS A 5 -20.32 22.89 5.21
N THR A 6 -19.18 23.58 5.21
CA THR A 6 -17.94 23.04 4.63
C THR A 6 -17.19 22.20 5.66
N ILE A 7 -16.71 21.03 5.24
CA ILE A 7 -15.91 20.09 6.03
C ILE A 7 -14.53 19.96 5.40
N LYS A 8 -13.48 20.28 6.16
CA LYS A 8 -12.08 20.14 5.72
C LYS A 8 -11.53 18.79 6.11
N ARG A 9 -11.03 18.05 5.12
CA ARG A 9 -10.55 16.67 5.29
C ARG A 9 -9.08 16.55 4.92
N LEU A 10 -8.26 16.08 5.86
CA LEU A 10 -6.88 15.71 5.59
C LEU A 10 -6.76 14.20 5.42
N VAL A 11 -6.22 13.76 4.30
CA VAL A 11 -5.91 12.36 4.03
C VAL A 11 -4.40 12.15 4.16
N VAL A 12 -3.98 11.22 5.00
CA VAL A 12 -2.60 10.76 5.10
C VAL A 12 -2.49 9.42 4.37
N CYS A 13 -1.64 9.33 3.36
CA CYS A 13 -1.59 8.19 2.44
C CYS A 13 -0.16 7.69 2.22
N PHE A 14 0.04 6.37 2.30
CA PHE A 14 1.31 5.66 2.19
C PHE A 14 1.33 4.64 1.03
N GLY A 15 0.61 4.94 -0.06
CA GLY A 15 0.71 4.16 -1.29
C GLY A 15 -0.54 4.25 -2.16
N SER A 16 -0.40 3.81 -3.41
CA SER A 16 -1.49 3.89 -4.39
C SER A 16 -2.72 3.06 -4.01
N ILE A 17 -2.56 1.87 -3.42
CA ILE A 17 -3.70 1.07 -2.95
C ILE A 17 -4.42 1.70 -1.75
N GLN A 18 -3.67 2.34 -0.84
CA GLN A 18 -4.27 3.06 0.29
C GLN A 18 -5.06 4.30 -0.17
N LEU A 19 -4.61 4.97 -1.24
CA LEU A 19 -5.39 6.03 -1.87
C LEU A 19 -6.76 5.50 -2.36
N VAL A 20 -6.81 4.33 -3.00
CA VAL A 20 -8.10 3.71 -3.42
C VAL A 20 -8.99 3.46 -2.21
N THR A 21 -8.42 2.92 -1.13
CA THR A 21 -9.15 2.61 0.11
C THR A 21 -9.75 3.85 0.75
N VAL A 22 -8.95 4.91 0.96
CA VAL A 22 -9.46 6.13 1.58
C VAL A 22 -10.47 6.86 0.71
N LEU A 23 -10.30 6.87 -0.62
CA LEU A 23 -11.31 7.41 -1.55
C LEU A 23 -12.63 6.62 -1.48
N SER A 24 -12.56 5.30 -1.30
CA SER A 24 -13.74 4.45 -1.10
C SER A 24 -14.47 4.79 0.20
N VAL A 25 -13.72 4.98 1.29
CA VAL A 25 -14.28 5.41 2.59
C VAL A 25 -14.90 6.80 2.51
N MET A 26 -14.22 7.75 1.87
CA MET A 26 -14.72 9.12 1.67
C MET A 26 -16.04 9.11 0.89
N ASN A 27 -16.09 8.41 -0.25
CA ASN A 27 -17.29 8.29 -1.08
C ASN A 27 -18.45 7.63 -0.32
N TYR A 28 -18.18 6.58 0.47
CA TYR A 28 -19.18 5.96 1.32
C TYR A 28 -19.75 6.96 2.35
N ARG A 29 -18.88 7.68 3.06
CA ARG A 29 -19.31 8.67 4.06
C ARG A 29 -20.14 9.79 3.46
N GLU A 30 -19.73 10.33 2.32
CA GLU A 30 -20.48 11.34 1.58
C GLU A 30 -21.89 10.86 1.25
N LYS A 31 -22.04 9.64 0.73
CA LYS A 31 -23.35 9.04 0.43
C LYS A 31 -24.22 8.90 1.68
N THR A 32 -23.65 8.45 2.79
CA THR A 32 -24.40 8.31 4.06
C THR A 32 -24.80 9.64 4.70
N ARG A 33 -24.22 10.76 4.26
CA ARG A 33 -24.46 12.11 4.78
C ARG A 33 -25.05 13.07 3.74
N GLN A 34 -25.53 12.56 2.61
CA GLN A 34 -26.03 13.37 1.50
C GLN A 34 -27.15 14.34 1.91
N ASP A 35 -27.97 13.97 2.89
CA ASP A 35 -29.09 14.80 3.38
C ASP A 35 -28.64 16.00 4.23
N GLN A 36 -27.35 16.11 4.55
CA GLN A 36 -26.82 17.11 5.48
C GLN A 36 -26.34 18.40 4.81
N ASN A 37 -26.51 18.56 3.49
CA ASN A 37 -26.09 19.75 2.72
C ASN A 37 -24.63 20.16 3.04
N LEU A 38 -23.71 19.20 2.92
CA LEU A 38 -22.28 19.37 3.20
C LEU A 38 -21.51 19.66 1.91
N GLN A 39 -20.45 20.46 2.04
CA GLN A 39 -19.41 20.61 1.02
C GLN A 39 -18.08 20.17 1.61
N TYR A 40 -17.16 19.71 0.77
CA TYR A 40 -15.92 19.13 1.23
C TYR A 40 -14.71 19.78 0.59
N GLU A 41 -13.73 20.16 1.41
CA GLU A 41 -12.41 20.60 0.99
C GLU A 41 -11.40 19.50 1.31
N ASN A 42 -10.74 18.95 0.30
CA ASN A 42 -9.85 17.79 0.46
C ASN A 42 -8.38 18.17 0.36
N TYR A 43 -7.59 17.61 1.27
CA TYR A 43 -6.14 17.82 1.35
C TYR A 43 -5.46 16.47 1.46
N LEU A 44 -4.43 16.22 0.64
CA LEU A 44 -3.68 14.97 0.61
C LEU A 44 -2.25 15.19 1.09
N LEU A 45 -1.82 14.42 2.08
CA LEU A 45 -0.43 14.27 2.49
C LEU A 45 0.05 12.85 2.13
N ILE A 46 0.89 12.76 1.11
CA ILE A 46 1.60 11.53 0.74
C ILE A 46 2.84 11.43 1.66
N THR A 47 2.90 10.38 2.47
CA THR A 47 4.01 10.13 3.40
C THR A 47 5.16 9.40 2.70
N PRO A 48 6.36 9.28 3.32
CA PRO A 48 7.52 8.66 2.69
C PRO A 48 7.22 7.23 2.21
N LEU A 49 7.37 6.96 0.91
CA LEU A 49 6.91 5.70 0.31
C LEU A 49 7.90 4.51 0.47
N PHE A 50 9.06 4.74 1.10
CA PHE A 50 10.17 3.80 1.28
C PHE A 50 10.53 3.00 0.01
N ALA A 51 10.52 3.67 -1.14
CA ALA A 51 11.06 3.12 -2.38
C ALA A 51 12.57 3.43 -2.48
N PRO A 52 13.34 2.67 -3.28
CA PRO A 52 14.75 2.99 -3.52
C PRO A 52 14.96 4.42 -4.03
N GLN A 53 16.17 4.97 -3.84
CA GLN A 53 16.49 6.35 -4.21
C GLN A 53 16.14 6.63 -5.69
N GLY A 54 15.50 7.78 -5.94
CA GLY A 54 15.04 8.20 -7.27
C GLY A 54 13.73 7.55 -7.76
N GLN A 55 13.12 6.65 -6.98
CA GLN A 55 11.81 6.07 -7.28
C GLN A 55 10.66 6.76 -6.52
N SER A 56 10.93 7.30 -5.33
CA SER A 56 9.88 7.81 -4.43
C SER A 56 9.13 9.01 -5.01
N GLU A 57 9.81 9.91 -5.72
CA GLU A 57 9.20 11.09 -6.37
C GLU A 57 8.26 10.67 -7.49
N LYS A 58 8.66 9.68 -8.30
CA LYS A 58 7.83 9.13 -9.37
C LYS A 58 6.61 8.39 -8.82
N PHE A 59 6.79 7.66 -7.72
CA PHE A 59 5.68 7.00 -7.04
C PHE A 59 4.69 8.04 -6.47
N ALA A 60 5.19 9.07 -5.78
CA ALA A 60 4.35 10.15 -5.26
C ALA A 60 3.62 10.90 -6.38
N ALA A 61 4.29 11.15 -7.52
CA ALA A 61 3.67 11.79 -8.69
C ALA A 61 2.52 10.95 -9.27
N LEU A 62 2.65 9.62 -9.34
CA LEU A 62 1.53 8.77 -9.76
C LEU A 62 0.36 8.84 -8.78
N ILE A 63 0.64 8.78 -7.47
CA ILE A 63 -0.42 8.90 -6.44
C ILE A 63 -1.14 10.24 -6.56
N GLU A 64 -0.41 11.34 -6.79
CA GLU A 64 -1.00 12.65 -7.04
C GLU A 64 -1.87 12.66 -8.31
N GLN A 65 -1.40 12.09 -9.42
CA GLN A 65 -2.18 11.98 -10.66
C GLN A 65 -3.47 11.18 -10.44
N MET A 66 -3.38 10.02 -9.80
CA MET A 66 -4.54 9.20 -9.45
C MET A 66 -5.53 9.99 -8.58
N ALA A 67 -5.05 10.67 -7.55
CA ALA A 67 -5.90 11.45 -6.64
C ALA A 67 -6.66 12.55 -7.38
N ARG A 68 -5.98 13.31 -8.24
CA ARG A 68 -6.57 14.41 -9.02
C ARG A 68 -7.54 13.95 -10.11
N SER A 69 -7.44 12.69 -10.56
CA SER A 69 -8.37 12.14 -11.56
C SER A 69 -9.76 11.81 -11.00
N ILE A 70 -9.91 11.69 -9.67
CA ILE A 70 -11.14 11.23 -9.03
C ILE A 70 -11.92 12.34 -8.33
N CYS A 71 -11.23 13.23 -7.61
CA CYS A 71 -11.88 14.32 -6.90
C CYS A 71 -11.01 15.57 -6.85
N THR A 72 -11.62 16.68 -6.46
CA THR A 72 -10.92 17.96 -6.29
C THR A 72 -10.13 17.95 -4.98
N TRP A 73 -8.89 18.44 -5.06
CA TRP A 73 -7.98 18.61 -3.93
C TRP A 73 -7.53 20.06 -3.86
N GLU A 74 -7.75 20.69 -2.71
CA GLU A 74 -7.23 22.02 -2.39
C GLU A 74 -5.70 21.99 -2.34
N LYS A 75 -5.15 20.89 -1.82
CA LYS A 75 -3.71 20.64 -1.81
C LYS A 75 -3.38 19.17 -1.89
N VAL A 76 -2.35 18.86 -2.66
CA VAL A 76 -1.63 17.58 -2.60
C VAL A 76 -0.18 17.90 -2.26
N ALA A 77 0.35 17.25 -1.24
CA ALA A 77 1.72 17.42 -0.79
C ALA A 77 2.38 16.05 -0.62
N TYR A 78 3.65 15.96 -1.02
CA TYR A 78 4.50 14.82 -0.73
C TYR A 78 5.53 15.23 0.32
N MET A 79 5.67 14.39 1.36
CA MET A 79 6.70 14.53 2.39
C MET A 79 7.79 13.47 2.15
N PRO A 80 8.96 13.86 1.63
CA PRO A 80 10.09 12.94 1.47
C PRO A 80 10.62 12.41 2.82
N LEU A 81 11.38 11.32 2.76
CA LEU A 81 11.95 10.69 3.95
C LEU A 81 12.87 11.63 4.73
N GLU A 82 13.68 12.43 4.03
CA GLU A 82 14.59 13.41 4.64
C GLU A 82 13.80 14.46 5.42
N GLN A 83 12.67 14.91 4.88
CA GLN A 83 11.79 15.87 5.54
C GLN A 83 11.11 15.26 6.77
N LYS A 84 10.61 14.01 6.67
CA LYS A 84 10.09 13.26 7.83
C LYS A 84 11.14 13.15 8.94
N GLN A 85 12.37 12.78 8.59
CA GLN A 85 13.48 12.65 9.55
C GLN A 85 13.78 13.98 10.23
N ALA A 86 13.88 15.07 9.47
CA ALA A 86 14.11 16.40 10.01
C ALA A 86 12.99 16.86 10.97
N ILE A 87 11.73 16.64 10.59
CA ILE A 87 10.57 16.94 11.45
C ILE A 87 10.61 16.09 12.72
N SER A 88 10.84 14.78 12.61
CA SER A 88 10.92 13.87 13.76
C SER A 88 12.02 14.26 14.74
N GLN A 89 13.21 14.60 14.24
CA GLN A 89 14.31 15.08 15.06
C GLN A 89 13.95 16.39 15.78
N LYS A 90 13.35 17.34 15.06
CA LYS A 90 12.96 18.64 15.63
C LYS A 90 11.86 18.50 16.70
N VAL A 91 10.89 17.60 16.48
CA VAL A 91 9.86 17.23 17.49
C VAL A 91 10.51 16.62 18.73
N LYS A 92 11.46 15.70 18.57
CA LYS A 92 12.17 15.06 19.68
C LYS A 92 13.04 16.06 20.48
N GLN A 93 13.65 17.02 19.80
CA GLN A 93 14.57 17.98 20.42
C GLN A 93 13.87 19.19 21.05
N SER A 94 12.80 19.67 20.42
CA SER A 94 12.23 20.99 20.75
C SER A 94 10.71 21.01 20.90
N GLY A 95 10.05 19.85 20.76
CA GLY A 95 8.61 19.71 20.92
C GLY A 95 7.80 20.05 19.66
N LEU A 96 6.51 19.73 19.70
CA LEU A 96 5.57 19.84 18.58
C LEU A 96 5.43 21.28 18.05
N SER A 97 5.40 22.26 18.94
CA SER A 97 5.21 23.68 18.58
C SER A 97 6.27 24.23 17.62
N LYS A 98 7.46 23.60 17.54
CA LYS A 98 8.54 24.02 16.64
C LYS A 98 8.40 23.50 15.21
N VAL A 99 7.46 22.60 14.95
CA VAL A 99 7.16 22.08 13.61
C VAL A 99 5.74 22.43 13.15
N THR A 100 4.88 22.96 14.01
CA THR A 100 3.48 23.29 13.71
C THR A 100 3.33 24.09 12.42
N ASP A 101 3.98 25.26 12.30
CA ASP A 101 3.86 26.11 11.10
C ASP A 101 4.36 25.41 9.83
N LEU A 102 5.42 24.60 9.95
CA LEU A 102 5.95 23.83 8.84
C LEU A 102 4.95 22.76 8.38
N VAL A 103 4.31 22.06 9.30
CA VAL A 103 3.33 21.01 8.98
C VAL A 103 2.01 21.62 8.48
N HIS A 104 1.57 22.75 9.04
CA HIS A 104 0.44 23.52 8.51
C HIS A 104 0.71 24.00 7.09
N ALA A 105 1.91 24.53 6.83
CA ALA A 105 2.31 24.91 5.49
C ALA A 105 2.36 23.71 4.55
N LEU A 106 2.82 22.54 5.01
CA LEU A 106 2.86 21.32 4.20
C LEU A 106 1.46 20.81 3.85
N THR A 107 0.59 20.68 4.85
CA THR A 107 -0.77 20.14 4.73
C THR A 107 -1.77 21.15 4.14
N GLY A 108 -1.49 22.45 4.20
CA GLY A 108 -2.28 23.51 3.55
C GLY A 108 -3.39 24.11 4.40
N SER A 109 -3.56 23.70 5.66
CA SER A 109 -4.53 24.28 6.58
C SER A 109 -3.99 24.25 8.02
N GLN A 110 -4.50 25.15 8.86
CA GLN A 110 -4.26 25.14 10.31
C GLN A 110 -5.34 24.35 11.07
N HIS A 111 -6.46 24.05 10.40
CA HIS A 111 -7.60 23.34 10.97
C HIS A 111 -8.15 22.32 9.98
N PHE A 112 -8.54 21.17 10.50
CA PHE A 112 -9.24 20.11 9.79
C PHE A 112 -10.39 19.61 10.65
N ASP A 113 -11.51 19.26 10.03
CA ASP A 113 -12.66 18.68 10.71
C ASP A 113 -12.55 17.16 10.77
N GLU A 114 -11.92 16.55 9.76
CA GLU A 114 -11.67 15.11 9.68
C GLU A 114 -10.23 14.83 9.24
N ILE A 115 -9.59 13.84 9.85
CA ILE A 115 -8.30 13.29 9.40
C ILE A 115 -8.41 11.79 9.15
N PHE A 116 -7.96 11.35 7.97
CA PHE A 116 -8.02 9.96 7.51
C PHE A 116 -6.63 9.32 7.57
N LEU A 117 -6.51 8.22 8.28
CA LEU A 117 -5.25 7.53 8.61
C LEU A 117 -5.35 6.03 8.34
N ALA A 118 -4.26 5.38 7.94
CA ALA A 118 -4.25 3.92 7.75
C ALA A 118 -4.19 3.16 9.09
N HIS A 119 -3.56 3.77 10.10
CA HIS A 119 -3.36 3.25 11.45
C HIS A 119 -2.94 4.40 12.38
N GLU A 120 -2.72 4.10 13.66
CA GLU A 120 -2.38 5.08 14.69
C GLU A 120 -0.91 5.06 15.11
N TYR A 121 -0.06 4.12 14.69
CA TYR A 121 1.25 3.93 15.34
C TYR A 121 2.45 4.54 14.60
N ASP A 122 2.30 4.96 13.34
CA ASP A 122 3.41 5.58 12.62
C ASP A 122 3.61 7.04 13.06
N PHE A 123 4.84 7.52 12.93
CA PHE A 123 5.21 8.86 13.38
C PHE A 123 4.37 9.95 12.70
N GLU A 124 4.11 9.79 11.41
CA GLU A 124 3.32 10.73 10.60
C GLU A 124 1.87 10.81 11.07
N ASP A 125 1.26 9.67 11.38
CA ASP A 125 -0.11 9.60 11.91
C ASP A 125 -0.17 10.27 13.29
N GLN A 126 0.76 9.92 14.18
CA GLN A 126 0.85 10.53 15.50
C GLN A 126 1.13 12.04 15.43
N LEU A 127 1.93 12.49 14.47
CA LEU A 127 2.22 13.90 14.25
C LEU A 127 0.95 14.68 13.89
N VAL A 128 0.16 14.21 12.92
CA VAL A 128 -1.05 14.90 12.50
C VAL A 128 -2.16 14.81 13.55
N MET A 129 -2.32 13.68 14.24
CA MET A 129 -3.30 13.52 15.32
C MET A 129 -3.02 14.48 16.48
N ASN A 130 -1.74 14.71 16.80
CA ASN A 130 -1.35 15.64 17.86
C ASN A 130 -1.46 17.12 17.44
N LEU A 131 -1.38 17.44 16.14
CA LEU A 131 -1.56 18.80 15.62
C LEU A 131 -3.03 19.17 15.46
N TYR A 132 -3.85 18.22 15.01
CA TYR A 132 -5.28 18.40 14.72
C TYR A 132 -6.12 17.63 15.74
N GLN A 133 -5.96 17.99 17.02
CA GLN A 133 -6.60 17.26 18.14
C GLN A 133 -8.12 17.32 18.08
N ASP A 134 -8.69 18.40 17.55
CA ASP A 134 -10.13 18.60 17.46
C ASP A 134 -10.78 17.93 16.23
N ALA A 135 -9.98 17.40 15.30
CA ALA A 135 -10.49 16.70 14.13
C ALA A 135 -11.00 15.29 14.49
N GLU A 136 -12.05 14.80 13.81
CA GLU A 136 -12.46 13.39 13.85
C GLU A 136 -11.37 12.53 13.21
N LYS A 137 -10.84 11.55 13.94
CA LYS A 137 -9.74 10.66 13.55
C LYS A 137 -10.29 9.37 12.98
N ILE A 138 -10.29 9.26 11.65
CA ILE A 138 -10.90 8.17 10.91
C ILE A 138 -9.82 7.21 10.43
N CYS A 139 -9.93 5.94 10.82
CA CYS A 139 -9.06 4.88 10.33
C CYS A 139 -9.66 4.22 9.09
N TYR A 140 -8.94 4.20 7.98
CA TYR A 140 -9.39 3.50 6.76
C TYR A 140 -8.68 2.15 6.55
N GLY A 141 -7.73 1.79 7.41
CA GLY A 141 -6.97 0.54 7.34
C GLY A 141 -5.89 0.51 6.25
N ASN A 142 -5.11 -0.56 6.23
CA ASN A 142 -4.04 -0.76 5.26
C ASN A 142 -4.53 -1.56 4.04
N GLY A 143 -3.79 -1.52 2.92
CA GLY A 143 -4.18 -2.24 1.71
C GLY A 143 -5.58 -1.82 1.28
N ILE A 144 -6.53 -2.77 1.22
CA ILE A 144 -7.94 -2.54 0.89
C ILE A 144 -8.86 -2.26 2.10
N GLY A 145 -8.30 -1.77 3.21
CA GLY A 145 -9.02 -1.54 4.45
C GLY A 145 -8.95 -2.73 5.41
N VAL A 146 -7.76 -3.31 5.49
CA VAL A 146 -7.38 -4.34 6.45
C VAL A 146 -6.98 -3.67 7.75
N TYR A 147 -7.58 -4.07 8.86
CA TYR A 147 -7.13 -3.63 10.17
C TYR A 147 -5.80 -4.29 10.54
N THR A 148 -4.87 -3.50 11.06
CA THR A 148 -3.60 -4.01 11.58
C THR A 148 -3.27 -3.33 12.90
N ALA A 149 -3.27 -4.08 13.99
CA ALA A 149 -2.85 -3.59 15.29
C ALA A 149 -1.32 -3.44 15.33
N GLN A 150 -0.82 -2.55 16.19
CA GLN A 150 0.62 -2.36 16.39
C GLN A 150 1.32 -3.67 16.82
N SER A 151 0.63 -4.54 17.56
CA SER A 151 1.12 -5.85 17.98
C SER A 151 1.39 -6.82 16.82
N ALA A 152 0.77 -6.60 15.65
CA ALA A 152 1.03 -7.37 14.42
C ALA A 152 2.47 -7.21 13.90
N PHE A 153 3.14 -6.14 14.29
CA PHE A 153 4.48 -5.79 13.83
C PHE A 153 5.46 -5.80 15.02
N PRO A 154 5.84 -6.99 15.54
CA PRO A 154 6.72 -7.08 16.70
C PRO A 154 8.06 -6.44 16.39
N LYS A 155 8.36 -5.28 17.01
CA LYS A 155 9.66 -4.57 17.15
C LYS A 155 10.62 -4.53 15.94
N ALA A 156 10.20 -4.90 14.73
CA ALA A 156 11.01 -4.81 13.51
C ALA A 156 11.28 -3.34 13.12
N ASN A 157 10.43 -2.41 13.59
CA ASN A 157 10.64 -0.97 13.40
C ASN A 157 11.82 -0.41 14.23
N LEU A 158 12.23 -1.06 15.32
CA LEU A 158 13.44 -0.66 16.05
C LEU A 158 14.72 -1.02 15.27
N LEU A 159 14.70 -2.11 14.50
CA LEU A 159 15.83 -2.53 13.68
C LEU A 159 15.89 -1.81 12.32
N ARG A 160 14.75 -1.35 11.82
CA ARG A 160 14.65 -0.52 10.60
C ARG A 160 15.24 0.87 10.80
N ASP A 161 15.03 1.46 11.97
CA ASP A 161 15.76 2.66 12.37
C ASP A 161 17.24 2.31 12.57
N SER A 162 17.60 1.21 13.23
CA SER A 162 19.01 0.96 13.60
C SER A 162 19.97 0.64 12.44
N ARG A 163 19.53 -0.03 11.36
CA ARG A 163 20.44 -0.34 10.23
C ARG A 163 20.76 0.90 9.38
N ASN A 164 19.78 1.78 9.14
CA ASN A 164 20.04 3.07 8.51
C ASN A 164 20.71 4.07 9.47
N TYR A 165 20.51 3.92 10.79
CA TYR A 165 21.15 4.73 11.82
C TYR A 165 22.65 4.40 11.97
N LEU A 166 23.07 3.15 11.79
CA LEU A 166 24.51 2.80 11.86
C LEU A 166 25.32 3.38 10.70
N ASP A 167 24.78 3.39 9.48
CA ASP A 167 25.41 4.05 8.32
C ASP A 167 25.42 5.59 8.43
N PHE A 168 24.42 6.16 9.09
CA PHE A 168 24.38 7.60 9.37
C PHE A 168 25.27 8.01 10.55
N ILE A 169 25.37 7.18 11.61
CA ILE A 169 26.24 7.43 12.77
C ILE A 169 27.71 7.49 12.37
N TYR A 170 28.14 6.72 11.36
CA TYR A 170 29.54 6.75 10.92
C TYR A 170 29.96 8.07 10.26
N LYS A 171 28.99 8.98 9.98
CA LYS A 171 29.26 10.32 9.41
C LYS A 171 28.96 11.50 10.34
N SER A 172 28.40 11.31 11.55
CA SER A 172 28.18 12.40 12.51
C SER A 172 28.80 12.12 13.88
N SER A 173 30.13 12.27 13.96
CA SER A 173 30.90 12.13 15.20
C SER A 173 30.92 13.39 16.07
N LYS A 174 30.13 14.44 15.75
CA LYS A 174 30.15 15.72 16.50
C LYS A 174 28.92 15.99 17.36
N ASP A 175 27.81 15.28 17.16
CA ASP A 175 26.55 15.51 17.92
C ASP A 175 26.38 14.63 19.18
N LYS A 176 27.30 13.67 19.41
CA LYS A 176 27.24 12.69 20.52
C LYS A 176 27.38 13.29 21.93
N LEU A 177 27.70 14.58 22.06
CA LEU A 177 27.80 15.26 23.36
C LEU A 177 26.46 15.82 23.88
N ARG A 178 25.36 15.73 23.11
CA ARG A 178 24.02 16.21 23.52
C ARG A 178 23.05 15.11 23.99
N GLU A 179 23.45 13.84 23.97
CA GLU A 179 22.55 12.69 24.26
C GLU A 179 22.29 12.40 25.76
N PHE A 180 22.84 13.20 26.69
CA PHE A 180 22.66 13.00 28.14
C PHE A 180 21.46 13.72 28.78
N LEU A 181 20.57 14.35 27.99
CA LEU A 181 19.35 14.97 28.51
C LEU A 181 18.14 14.03 28.33
N PRO A 182 17.26 13.90 29.35
CA PRO A 182 16.11 13.00 29.30
C PRO A 182 15.18 13.38 28.14
N ARG A 183 14.99 12.44 27.20
CA ARG A 183 14.04 12.57 26.08
C ARG A 183 12.62 12.69 26.64
N LYS A 184 12.07 13.92 26.71
CA LYS A 184 10.63 14.11 26.92
C LYS A 184 9.89 13.39 25.80
N ARG A 185 8.91 12.53 26.13
CA ARG A 185 7.93 12.05 25.15
C ARG A 185 7.23 13.29 24.58
N SER A 186 7.51 13.64 23.33
CA SER A 186 7.10 14.91 22.73
C SER A 186 5.73 14.88 22.08
N LEU A 187 5.20 13.69 21.81
CA LEU A 187 3.84 13.47 21.31
C LEU A 187 3.04 12.71 22.38
N SER A 188 1.78 13.11 22.54
CA SER A 188 0.83 12.40 23.39
C SER A 188 0.20 11.24 22.62
N GLU A 189 -0.19 10.20 23.33
CA GLU A 189 -0.93 9.09 22.75
C GLU A 189 -2.33 9.58 22.35
N GLN A 190 -2.67 9.39 21.08
CA GLN A 190 -3.95 9.78 20.51
C GLN A 190 -4.71 8.52 20.05
N LYS A 191 -6.04 8.54 20.16
CA LYS A 191 -6.90 7.44 19.75
C LYS A 191 -7.63 7.78 18.46
N LEU A 192 -7.93 6.76 17.67
CA LEU A 192 -8.83 6.86 16.53
C LEU A 192 -10.28 6.86 17.05
N ASP A 193 -11.15 7.61 16.37
CA ASP A 193 -12.55 7.78 16.75
C ASP A 193 -13.44 6.70 16.10
N ILE A 194 -13.13 6.34 14.85
CA ILE A 194 -13.89 5.33 14.09
C ILE A 194 -13.01 4.67 13.01
N GLY A 195 -13.28 3.39 12.73
CA GLY A 195 -12.64 2.62 11.68
C GLY A 195 -13.61 2.22 10.56
N TYR A 196 -13.13 2.22 9.33
CA TYR A 196 -13.82 1.72 8.14
C TYR A 196 -12.96 0.64 7.50
N PHE A 197 -13.44 -0.60 7.51
CA PHE A 197 -12.65 -1.76 7.10
C PHE A 197 -13.44 -2.67 6.17
N SER A 198 -12.78 -3.24 5.18
CA SER A 198 -13.31 -4.37 4.41
C SER A 198 -13.11 -5.68 5.19
N LEU A 199 -11.96 -5.80 5.85
CA LEU A 199 -11.51 -6.98 6.56
C LEU A 199 -11.06 -6.57 7.97
N PRO A 200 -12.00 -6.27 8.89
CA PRO A 200 -11.68 -5.83 10.24
C PRO A 200 -11.02 -6.93 11.09
N PHE A 201 -11.27 -8.20 10.76
CA PHE A 201 -10.83 -9.36 11.55
C PHE A 201 -9.64 -10.12 10.93
N ALA A 202 -8.99 -9.53 9.92
CA ALA A 202 -7.85 -10.16 9.28
C ALA A 202 -6.73 -10.42 10.29
N PHE A 203 -5.96 -11.49 10.05
CA PHE A 203 -4.80 -11.85 10.87
C PHE A 203 -5.13 -12.12 12.36
N GLY A 204 -6.38 -12.47 12.68
CA GLY A 204 -6.81 -12.80 14.04
C GLY A 204 -6.82 -11.61 14.99
N GLN A 205 -6.91 -10.38 14.46
CA GLN A 205 -6.93 -9.15 15.24
C GLN A 205 -8.27 -8.46 15.12
N GLU A 206 -8.72 -7.83 16.20
CA GLU A 206 -9.97 -7.08 16.22
C GLU A 206 -9.71 -5.59 16.48
N PRO A 207 -10.39 -4.67 15.79
CA PRO A 207 -10.24 -3.25 16.04
C PRO A 207 -10.76 -2.88 17.43
N ALA A 208 -9.94 -2.20 18.22
CA ALA A 208 -10.33 -1.67 19.53
C ALA A 208 -11.14 -0.35 19.43
N ILE A 209 -11.71 -0.06 18.26
CA ILE A 209 -12.42 1.19 17.94
C ILE A 209 -13.78 0.89 17.31
N PRO A 210 -14.76 1.80 17.42
CA PRO A 210 -16.01 1.70 16.68
C PRO A 210 -15.73 1.44 15.19
N THR A 211 -16.37 0.43 14.62
CA THR A 211 -16.02 -0.08 13.30
C THR A 211 -17.24 -0.16 12.40
N ILE A 212 -17.10 0.33 11.17
CA ILE A 212 -18.02 0.13 10.06
C ILE A 212 -17.36 -0.82 9.07
N ILE A 213 -18.06 -1.91 8.76
CA ILE A 213 -17.61 -2.89 7.77
C ILE A 213 -18.13 -2.47 6.40
N LEU A 214 -17.23 -2.31 5.44
CA LEU A 214 -17.53 -1.91 4.08
C LEU A 214 -17.60 -3.12 3.15
N ASP A 215 -18.68 -3.19 2.37
CA ASP A 215 -18.83 -4.22 1.35
C ASP A 215 -17.88 -3.98 0.16
N ARG A 216 -17.56 -5.06 -0.57
CA ARG A 216 -16.68 -5.03 -1.75
C ARG A 216 -17.14 -4.03 -2.81
N ASP A 217 -18.44 -3.80 -2.96
CA ASP A 217 -18.99 -2.92 -3.99
C ASP A 217 -18.59 -1.45 -3.76
N VAL A 218 -18.37 -1.05 -2.51
CA VAL A 218 -17.85 0.28 -2.17
C VAL A 218 -16.45 0.51 -2.77
N TYR A 219 -15.61 -0.52 -2.74
CA TYR A 219 -14.26 -0.47 -3.30
C TYR A 219 -14.27 -0.63 -4.83
N ARG A 220 -15.11 -1.52 -5.36
CA ARG A 220 -15.29 -1.70 -6.81
C ARG A 220 -15.68 -0.41 -7.50
N GLU A 221 -16.60 0.35 -6.92
CA GLU A 221 -17.01 1.65 -7.48
C GLU A 221 -15.82 2.59 -7.64
N THR A 222 -14.94 2.68 -6.64
CA THR A 222 -13.74 3.53 -6.71
C THR A 222 -12.75 3.02 -7.77
N PHE A 223 -12.52 1.71 -7.84
CA PHE A 223 -11.68 1.13 -8.89
C PHE A 223 -12.25 1.39 -10.29
N GLN A 224 -13.57 1.25 -10.48
CA GLN A 224 -14.23 1.55 -11.75
C GLN A 224 -14.12 3.03 -12.13
N LYS A 225 -14.26 3.96 -11.17
CA LYS A 225 -14.04 5.40 -11.41
C LYS A 225 -12.60 5.68 -11.86
N LEU A 226 -11.61 5.04 -11.24
CA LEU A 226 -10.19 5.16 -11.62
C LEU A 226 -9.90 4.54 -12.99
N SER A 227 -10.44 3.34 -13.25
CA SER A 227 -10.33 2.65 -14.55
C SER A 227 -10.91 3.51 -15.68
N ALA A 228 -12.09 4.12 -15.49
CA ALA A 228 -12.69 5.03 -16.46
C ALA A 228 -11.85 6.29 -16.75
N LYS A 229 -10.89 6.62 -15.88
CA LYS A 229 -9.99 7.77 -15.96
C LYS A 229 -8.56 7.40 -16.29
N LEU A 230 -8.28 6.11 -16.47
CA LEU A 230 -6.94 5.58 -16.54
C LEU A 230 -6.16 6.16 -17.73
N SER A 231 -6.82 6.42 -18.86
CA SER A 231 -6.24 7.04 -20.05
C SER A 231 -5.66 8.44 -19.82
N GLU A 232 -6.00 9.10 -18.71
CA GLU A 232 -5.46 10.41 -18.36
C GLU A 232 -4.02 10.34 -17.81
N PHE A 233 -3.56 9.18 -17.38
CA PHE A 233 -2.25 9.02 -16.73
C PHE A 233 -1.48 7.74 -17.07
N ILE A 234 -1.96 6.95 -18.04
CA ILE A 234 -1.22 5.81 -18.59
C ILE A 234 -1.17 5.83 -20.12
N ASP A 235 -0.24 5.09 -20.71
CA ASP A 235 -0.22 4.82 -22.15
C ASP A 235 -1.24 3.72 -22.51
N ILE A 236 -2.37 4.13 -23.12
CA ILE A 236 -3.41 3.20 -23.56
C ILE A 236 -2.94 2.27 -24.67
N SER A 237 -2.08 2.74 -25.57
CA SER A 237 -1.56 1.89 -26.66
C SER A 237 -0.73 0.75 -26.09
N TYR A 238 -0.02 0.99 -24.99
CA TYR A 238 0.68 -0.06 -24.26
C TYR A 238 -0.29 -1.10 -23.69
N ILE A 239 -1.39 -0.67 -23.08
CA ILE A 239 -2.40 -1.59 -22.51
C ILE A 239 -3.07 -2.43 -23.59
N GLU A 240 -3.42 -1.82 -24.72
CA GLU A 240 -3.98 -2.53 -25.87
C GLU A 240 -3.01 -3.60 -26.39
N ASN A 241 -1.74 -3.23 -26.59
CA ASN A 241 -0.70 -4.19 -26.99
C ASN A 241 -0.51 -5.31 -25.95
N LEU A 242 -0.53 -4.96 -24.66
CA LEU A 242 -0.44 -5.95 -23.59
C LEU A 242 -1.62 -6.93 -23.66
N ARG A 243 -2.85 -6.42 -23.82
CA ARG A 243 -4.07 -7.21 -23.96
C ARG A 243 -3.97 -8.17 -25.15
N ASP A 244 -3.54 -7.69 -26.31
CA ASP A 244 -3.36 -8.53 -27.50
C ASP A 244 -2.38 -9.68 -27.25
N ARG A 245 -1.24 -9.38 -26.60
CA ARG A 245 -0.22 -10.40 -26.32
C ARG A 245 -0.73 -11.49 -25.39
N ILE A 246 -1.46 -11.13 -24.34
CA ILE A 246 -1.93 -12.11 -23.35
C ILE A 246 -3.15 -12.91 -23.83
N GLN A 247 -3.88 -12.46 -24.86
CA GLN A 247 -5.00 -13.21 -25.42
C GLN A 247 -4.55 -14.40 -26.27
N THR A 248 -3.27 -14.42 -26.70
CA THR A 248 -2.74 -15.46 -27.58
C THR A 248 -2.34 -16.75 -26.87
N ALA A 249 -2.17 -16.73 -25.54
CA ALA A 249 -1.74 -17.90 -24.76
C ALA A 249 -2.17 -17.78 -23.28
N PRO A 250 -2.29 -18.91 -22.54
CA PRO A 250 -2.56 -18.86 -21.11
C PRO A 250 -1.52 -18.02 -20.36
N THR A 251 -2.01 -17.19 -19.45
CA THR A 251 -1.18 -16.23 -18.73
C THR A 251 -1.03 -16.58 -17.25
N SER A 252 0.22 -16.63 -16.81
CA SER A 252 0.63 -16.77 -15.42
C SER A 252 1.16 -15.41 -14.93
N ILE A 253 0.63 -14.93 -13.81
CA ILE A 253 0.89 -13.60 -13.27
C ILE A 253 1.70 -13.74 -11.98
N LEU A 254 2.89 -13.15 -11.94
CA LEU A 254 3.73 -13.07 -10.75
C LEU A 254 3.66 -11.65 -10.18
N LEU A 255 3.04 -11.51 -9.01
CA LEU A 255 3.11 -10.30 -8.19
C LEU A 255 4.28 -10.43 -7.24
N THR A 256 5.35 -9.68 -7.46
CA THR A 256 6.54 -9.77 -6.60
C THR A 256 6.31 -9.04 -5.27
N SER A 257 7.14 -9.35 -4.29
CA SER A 257 7.25 -8.65 -3.02
C SER A 257 8.60 -7.93 -2.93
N ASN A 258 8.83 -7.16 -1.88
CA ASN A 258 10.07 -6.41 -1.63
C ASN A 258 10.93 -7.03 -0.54
N PHE A 259 11.07 -8.36 -0.53
CA PHE A 259 11.71 -9.07 0.57
C PHE A 259 13.18 -8.66 0.74
N SER A 260 13.94 -8.56 -0.35
CA SER A 260 15.34 -8.14 -0.29
C SER A 260 15.49 -6.68 0.14
N GLU A 261 14.65 -5.77 -0.38
CA GLU A 261 14.67 -4.37 0.04
C GLU A 261 14.20 -4.18 1.49
N SER A 262 13.43 -5.13 2.02
CA SER A 262 13.06 -5.19 3.43
C SER A 262 14.09 -5.89 4.33
N GLY A 263 15.19 -6.38 3.75
CA GLY A 263 16.29 -7.03 4.47
C GLY A 263 15.97 -8.45 4.98
N ARG A 264 15.00 -9.14 4.38
CA ARG A 264 14.56 -10.49 4.80
C ARG A 264 15.28 -11.65 4.11
N ILE A 265 15.86 -11.36 2.94
CA ILE A 265 16.51 -12.31 2.03
C ILE A 265 17.50 -11.52 1.16
N SER A 266 18.51 -12.15 0.55
CA SER A 266 19.36 -11.46 -0.43
C SER A 266 18.63 -11.28 -1.77
N PRO A 267 18.99 -10.31 -2.63
CA PRO A 267 18.40 -10.18 -3.97
C PRO A 267 18.52 -11.46 -4.81
N GLU A 268 19.67 -12.14 -4.75
CA GLU A 268 19.95 -13.37 -5.50
C GLU A 268 19.06 -14.53 -5.02
N ASN A 269 18.94 -14.68 -3.69
CA ASN A 269 18.08 -15.70 -3.10
C ASN A 269 16.60 -15.42 -3.39
N GLU A 270 16.17 -14.15 -3.44
CA GLU A 270 14.78 -13.83 -3.80
C GLU A 270 14.46 -14.21 -5.25
N ILE A 271 15.39 -13.96 -6.18
CA ILE A 271 15.26 -14.39 -7.57
C ILE A 271 15.20 -15.92 -7.66
N ALA A 272 16.08 -16.62 -6.95
CA ALA A 272 16.11 -18.08 -6.90
C ALA A 272 14.82 -18.67 -6.33
N ALA A 273 14.27 -18.06 -5.26
CA ALA A 273 12.99 -18.47 -4.66
C ALA A 273 11.83 -18.33 -5.64
N TYR A 274 11.71 -17.22 -6.38
CA TYR A 274 10.69 -17.08 -7.43
C TYR A 274 10.86 -18.12 -8.52
N ARG A 275 12.09 -18.35 -8.98
CA ARG A 275 12.39 -19.36 -10.01
C ARG A 275 11.94 -20.76 -9.55
N GLU A 276 12.35 -21.18 -8.37
CA GLU A 276 12.02 -22.49 -7.82
C GLU A 276 10.50 -22.64 -7.62
N PHE A 277 9.85 -21.62 -7.08
CA PHE A 277 8.39 -21.59 -6.96
C PHE A 277 7.70 -21.77 -8.32
N LEU A 278 8.08 -21.02 -9.35
CA LEU A 278 7.41 -21.09 -10.65
C LEU A 278 7.61 -22.46 -11.34
N VAL A 279 8.79 -23.08 -11.17
CA VAL A 279 9.06 -24.43 -11.66
C VAL A 279 8.17 -25.46 -10.96
N THR A 280 8.03 -25.38 -9.63
CA THR A 280 7.19 -26.33 -8.86
C THR A 280 5.69 -26.18 -9.15
N ARG A 281 5.24 -25.01 -9.66
CA ARG A 281 3.85 -24.78 -10.09
C ARG A 281 3.54 -25.25 -11.52
N GLY A 282 4.51 -25.87 -12.21
CA GLY A 282 4.28 -26.49 -13.51
C GLY A 282 3.84 -25.49 -14.59
N ILE A 283 4.39 -24.28 -14.57
CA ILE A 283 4.15 -23.30 -15.64
C ILE A 283 4.86 -23.78 -16.90
N ARG A 284 4.13 -23.84 -18.03
CA ARG A 284 4.72 -24.33 -19.28
C ARG A 284 5.63 -23.26 -19.92
N PRO A 285 6.72 -23.65 -20.60
CA PRO A 285 7.65 -22.72 -21.23
C PRO A 285 7.03 -21.77 -22.27
N ASP A 286 5.91 -22.16 -22.88
CA ASP A 286 5.20 -21.41 -23.94
C ASP A 286 4.15 -20.42 -23.39
N GLU A 287 3.79 -20.52 -22.10
CA GLU A 287 2.87 -19.58 -21.45
C GLU A 287 3.46 -18.17 -21.32
N VAL A 288 2.57 -17.18 -21.24
CA VAL A 288 2.97 -15.82 -20.90
C VAL A 288 3.19 -15.73 -19.40
N LEU A 289 4.40 -15.35 -18.99
CA LEU A 289 4.70 -14.97 -17.61
C LEU A 289 4.69 -13.45 -17.49
N LEU A 290 3.60 -12.91 -16.95
CA LEU A 290 3.46 -11.49 -16.64
C LEU A 290 3.99 -11.21 -15.23
N ILE A 291 4.99 -10.35 -15.10
CA ILE A 291 5.58 -9.96 -13.83
C ILE A 291 5.13 -8.53 -13.53
N LYS A 292 4.35 -8.36 -12.45
CA LYS A 292 4.04 -7.06 -11.86
C LYS A 292 4.93 -6.86 -10.63
N PRO A 293 5.87 -5.90 -10.68
CA PRO A 293 6.72 -5.62 -9.54
C PRO A 293 5.98 -5.02 -8.35
N HIS A 294 6.50 -5.26 -7.15
CA HIS A 294 6.20 -4.42 -5.98
C HIS A 294 6.75 -3.02 -6.22
N PRO A 295 6.03 -1.93 -5.87
CA PRO A 295 6.45 -0.55 -6.12
C PRO A 295 7.72 -0.10 -5.36
N ARG A 296 8.32 -1.01 -4.59
CA ARG A 296 9.55 -0.78 -3.81
C ARG A 296 10.71 -1.66 -4.27
N ASN A 297 10.52 -2.46 -5.32
CA ASN A 297 11.61 -3.27 -5.83
C ASN A 297 12.68 -2.41 -6.51
N SER A 298 13.93 -2.83 -6.39
CA SER A 298 15.00 -2.32 -7.22
C SER A 298 14.78 -2.74 -8.68
N ARG A 299 14.96 -1.79 -9.62
CA ARG A 299 14.91 -2.07 -11.06
C ARG A 299 15.98 -3.07 -11.47
N GLU A 300 17.16 -2.99 -10.88
CA GLU A 300 18.27 -3.89 -11.17
C GLU A 300 17.90 -5.34 -10.86
N LYS A 301 17.35 -5.60 -9.65
CA LYS A 301 16.86 -6.91 -9.25
C LYS A 301 15.80 -7.44 -10.22
N LEU A 302 14.91 -6.58 -10.70
CA LEU A 302 13.84 -6.99 -11.62
C LEU A 302 14.35 -7.34 -13.02
N LEU A 303 15.39 -6.64 -13.51
CA LEU A 303 16.05 -6.99 -14.77
C LEU A 303 16.76 -8.35 -14.65
N GLN A 304 17.42 -8.60 -13.52
CA GLN A 304 18.02 -9.90 -13.23
C GLN A 304 16.97 -11.01 -13.11
N LEU A 305 15.85 -10.74 -12.41
CA LEU A 305 14.71 -11.66 -12.32
C LEU A 305 14.16 -12.00 -13.70
N LYS A 306 13.89 -10.98 -14.54
CA LYS A 306 13.42 -11.18 -15.91
C LYS A 306 14.39 -12.04 -16.71
N SER A 307 15.68 -11.71 -16.68
CA SER A 307 16.73 -12.48 -17.38
C SER A 307 16.76 -13.94 -16.92
N ASN A 308 16.71 -14.19 -15.60
CA ASN A 308 16.72 -15.53 -15.05
C ASN A 308 15.50 -16.35 -15.49
N LEU A 309 14.31 -15.74 -15.49
CA LEU A 309 13.06 -16.38 -15.89
C LEU A 309 12.93 -16.55 -17.41
N SER A 310 13.56 -15.68 -18.22
CA SER A 310 13.64 -15.86 -19.68
C SER A 310 14.43 -17.11 -20.09
N ALA A 311 15.22 -17.69 -19.19
CA ALA A 311 15.85 -19.00 -19.42
C ALA A 311 14.88 -20.19 -19.26
N LEU A 312 13.68 -19.96 -18.71
CA LEU A 312 12.64 -20.98 -18.50
C LEU A 312 11.42 -20.76 -19.40
N TYR A 313 11.07 -19.51 -19.67
CA TYR A 313 9.84 -19.12 -20.37
C TYR A 313 10.14 -18.26 -21.58
N ALA A 314 9.52 -18.58 -22.72
CA ALA A 314 9.70 -17.83 -23.96
C ALA A 314 9.12 -16.41 -23.87
N ASN A 315 8.04 -16.24 -23.11
CA ASN A 315 7.22 -15.02 -23.07
C ASN A 315 7.20 -14.38 -21.68
N VAL A 316 8.30 -13.71 -21.28
CA VAL A 316 8.36 -12.96 -20.01
C VAL A 316 8.08 -11.48 -20.23
N ILE A 317 6.95 -11.01 -19.71
CA ILE A 317 6.54 -9.60 -19.76
C ILE A 317 6.76 -8.99 -18.38
N LEU A 318 7.65 -7.99 -18.30
CA LEU A 318 7.89 -7.25 -17.06
C LEU A 318 7.22 -5.88 -17.14
N LEU A 319 6.28 -5.60 -16.22
CA LEU A 319 5.60 -4.32 -16.12
C LEU A 319 6.48 -3.29 -15.39
N ALA A 320 7.53 -2.83 -16.07
CA ALA A 320 8.55 -1.91 -15.52
C ALA A 320 8.31 -0.43 -15.83
N GLU A 321 7.36 -0.10 -16.70
CA GLU A 321 7.08 1.30 -17.04
C GLU A 321 6.55 2.07 -15.82
N ASP A 322 7.00 3.31 -15.63
CA ASP A 322 6.71 4.11 -14.42
C ASP A 322 5.22 4.12 -14.07
N PHE A 323 4.37 4.33 -15.08
CA PHE A 323 2.91 4.41 -14.92
C PHE A 323 2.24 3.06 -14.60
N LEU A 324 2.91 1.92 -14.81
CA LEU A 324 2.42 0.57 -14.42
C LEU A 324 3.09 0.09 -13.14
N PHE A 325 4.35 0.46 -12.93
CA PHE A 325 5.16 0.00 -11.84
C PHE A 325 4.55 0.39 -10.49
N TYR A 326 4.07 1.63 -10.38
CA TYR A 326 3.47 2.17 -9.15
C TYR A 326 1.94 2.03 -9.09
N LEU A 327 1.30 1.69 -10.21
CA LEU A 327 -0.15 1.53 -10.27
C LEU A 327 -0.57 0.26 -9.49
N PRO A 328 -1.69 0.32 -8.74
CA PRO A 328 -2.29 -0.87 -8.15
C PRO A 328 -2.54 -1.91 -9.24
N PHE A 329 -2.18 -3.16 -8.95
CA PHE A 329 -2.30 -4.22 -9.93
C PHE A 329 -3.77 -4.46 -10.33
N GLU A 330 -4.69 -4.20 -9.42
CA GLU A 330 -6.14 -4.34 -9.59
C GLU A 330 -6.65 -3.50 -10.76
N LEU A 331 -6.14 -2.28 -10.97
CA LEU A 331 -6.50 -1.45 -12.12
C LEU A 331 -5.99 -2.05 -13.43
N ILE A 332 -4.75 -2.54 -13.44
CA ILE A 332 -4.18 -3.24 -14.61
C ILE A 332 -4.99 -4.51 -14.87
N PHE A 333 -5.37 -5.24 -13.83
CA PHE A 333 -6.11 -6.48 -13.93
C PHE A 333 -7.50 -6.26 -14.53
N MET A 334 -8.21 -5.21 -14.07
CA MET A 334 -9.49 -4.82 -14.65
C MET A 334 -9.40 -4.51 -16.14
N GLU A 335 -8.40 -3.73 -16.56
CA GLU A 335 -8.27 -3.37 -17.98
C GLU A 335 -7.84 -4.54 -18.86
N VAL A 336 -6.97 -5.40 -18.35
CA VAL A 336 -6.25 -6.36 -19.17
C VAL A 336 -6.95 -7.73 -19.16
N PHE A 337 -7.54 -8.11 -18.02
CA PHE A 337 -8.06 -9.47 -17.80
C PHE A 337 -9.58 -9.52 -17.58
N LEU A 338 -10.26 -8.39 -17.39
CA LEU A 338 -11.71 -8.37 -17.17
C LEU A 338 -12.45 -7.70 -18.34
N ASN A 339 -13.71 -8.08 -18.52
CA ASN A 339 -14.65 -7.35 -19.36
C ASN A 339 -15.36 -6.24 -18.57
N THR A 340 -16.27 -5.50 -19.22
CA THR A 340 -17.04 -4.41 -18.60
C THR A 340 -17.93 -4.86 -17.44
N ASP A 341 -18.31 -6.13 -17.41
CA ASP A 341 -19.10 -6.75 -16.33
C ASP A 341 -18.20 -7.34 -15.22
N LEU A 342 -16.91 -7.02 -15.23
CA LEU A 342 -15.88 -7.55 -14.31
C LEU A 342 -15.72 -9.07 -14.35
N LYS A 343 -16.04 -9.71 -15.49
CA LYS A 343 -15.84 -11.15 -15.71
C LYS A 343 -14.50 -11.40 -16.37
N ASN A 344 -13.83 -12.46 -15.93
CA ASN A 344 -12.55 -12.89 -16.49
C ASN A 344 -12.67 -13.19 -17.99
N LEU A 345 -11.81 -12.56 -18.79
CA LEU A 345 -11.64 -12.83 -20.22
C LEU A 345 -10.89 -14.13 -20.47
N GLN A 346 -10.07 -14.56 -19.51
CA GLN A 346 -9.33 -15.81 -19.55
C GLN A 346 -9.04 -16.33 -18.15
N ASN A 347 -8.76 -17.64 -18.05
CA ASN A 347 -8.33 -18.26 -16.79
C ASN A 347 -6.84 -17.99 -16.55
N SER A 348 -6.52 -16.84 -15.97
CA SER A 348 -5.16 -16.51 -15.54
C SER A 348 -4.81 -17.13 -14.19
N ARG A 349 -3.56 -17.56 -14.00
CA ARG A 349 -3.05 -17.97 -12.68
C ARG A 349 -2.35 -16.80 -12.00
N VAL A 350 -2.82 -16.38 -10.83
CA VAL A 350 -2.17 -15.30 -10.06
C VAL A 350 -1.35 -15.89 -8.93
N PHE A 351 -0.06 -15.55 -8.89
CA PHE A 351 0.89 -15.89 -7.84
C PHE A 351 1.28 -14.63 -7.09
N THR A 352 1.19 -14.65 -5.77
CA THR A 352 1.52 -13.50 -4.92
C THR A 352 2.10 -13.94 -3.58
N PHE A 353 2.85 -13.05 -2.95
CA PHE A 353 3.58 -13.32 -1.72
C PHE A 353 3.30 -12.25 -0.66
N SER A 354 2.29 -11.43 -0.88
CA SER A 354 1.91 -10.29 -0.02
C SER A 354 0.39 -10.18 0.10
N SER A 355 -0.05 -9.21 0.90
CA SER A 355 -1.46 -8.87 1.09
C SER A 355 -2.19 -8.40 -0.18
N ALA A 356 -1.50 -8.23 -1.31
CA ALA A 356 -2.14 -7.96 -2.60
C ALA A 356 -3.14 -9.07 -3.02
N CYS A 357 -2.99 -10.30 -2.52
CA CYS A 357 -4.00 -11.35 -2.69
C CYS A 357 -5.38 -10.95 -2.16
N LEU A 358 -5.43 -10.22 -1.04
CA LEU A 358 -6.69 -9.94 -0.34
C LEU A 358 -7.60 -9.07 -1.20
N THR A 359 -7.06 -8.03 -1.85
CA THR A 359 -7.84 -7.19 -2.76
C THR A 359 -8.35 -8.00 -3.95
N LEU A 360 -7.51 -8.84 -4.57
CA LEU A 360 -7.91 -9.62 -5.73
C LEU A 360 -9.02 -10.63 -5.39
N GLU A 361 -8.90 -11.34 -4.27
CA GLU A 361 -9.89 -12.34 -3.82
C GLU A 361 -11.19 -11.66 -3.35
N PHE A 362 -11.09 -10.55 -2.60
CA PHE A 362 -12.26 -9.88 -2.01
C PHE A 362 -12.99 -9.00 -3.02
N VAL A 363 -12.26 -8.12 -3.71
CA VAL A 363 -12.84 -7.11 -4.60
C VAL A 363 -13.07 -7.69 -5.99
N LEU A 364 -12.10 -8.38 -6.58
CA LEU A 364 -12.17 -8.82 -7.98
C LEU A 364 -12.55 -10.30 -8.16
N ASP A 365 -12.89 -11.00 -7.07
CA ASP A 365 -13.22 -12.44 -7.07
C ASP A 365 -12.20 -13.30 -7.86
N THR A 366 -10.93 -12.92 -7.75
CA THR A 366 -9.83 -13.52 -8.50
C THR A 366 -8.98 -14.36 -7.57
N ARG A 367 -9.02 -15.69 -7.78
CA ARG A 367 -8.27 -16.64 -6.97
C ARG A 367 -6.76 -16.49 -7.16
N CYS A 368 -6.06 -16.38 -6.05
CA CYS A 368 -4.62 -16.29 -5.95
C CYS A 368 -4.02 -17.56 -5.34
N THR A 369 -2.85 -17.94 -5.84
CA THR A 369 -1.93 -18.85 -5.16
C THR A 369 -0.97 -18.01 -4.34
N LEU A 370 -0.94 -18.25 -3.04
CA LEU A 370 -0.22 -17.43 -2.08
C LEU A 370 1.01 -18.14 -1.53
N GLY A 371 2.10 -17.38 -1.40
CA GLY A 371 3.24 -17.76 -0.59
C GLY A 371 4.23 -18.67 -1.31
N PHE A 372 5.42 -18.76 -0.74
CA PHE A 372 6.47 -19.65 -1.23
C PHE A 372 6.27 -21.08 -0.72
N GLY A 373 5.66 -21.26 0.45
CA GLY A 373 5.65 -22.54 1.16
C GLY A 373 6.90 -22.74 2.03
N SER A 374 6.80 -23.66 2.99
CA SER A 374 7.82 -23.89 4.02
C SER A 374 9.22 -24.13 3.46
N ASP A 375 9.32 -24.93 2.41
CA ASP A 375 10.59 -25.46 1.93
C ASP A 375 11.43 -24.33 1.32
N ILE A 376 10.83 -23.54 0.42
CA ILE A 376 11.47 -22.38 -0.19
C ILE A 376 11.77 -21.30 0.87
N VAL A 377 10.87 -21.08 1.84
CA VAL A 377 11.12 -20.11 2.92
C VAL A 377 12.34 -20.51 3.74
N GLN A 378 12.42 -21.77 4.19
CA GLN A 378 13.55 -22.28 4.98
C GLN A 378 14.87 -22.25 4.19
N GLN A 379 14.82 -22.54 2.89
CA GLN A 379 16.00 -22.61 2.05
C GLN A 379 16.62 -21.24 1.75
N PHE A 380 15.79 -20.22 1.50
CA PHE A 380 16.28 -18.96 0.93
C PHE A 380 16.24 -17.76 1.89
N PHE A 381 15.32 -17.72 2.86
CA PHE A 381 15.21 -16.58 3.78
C PHE A 381 16.28 -16.64 4.87
N TYR A 382 16.65 -15.48 5.43
CA TYR A 382 17.53 -15.48 6.59
C TYR A 382 16.85 -16.16 7.79
N PRO A 383 17.60 -16.89 8.63
CA PRO A 383 17.03 -17.69 9.73
C PRO A 383 16.06 -16.90 10.63
N ASP A 384 16.43 -15.67 11.02
CA ASP A 384 15.63 -14.80 11.88
C ASP A 384 14.30 -14.33 11.26
N HIS A 385 14.08 -14.61 9.96
CA HIS A 385 12.87 -14.23 9.23
C HIS A 385 11.99 -15.42 8.83
N VAL A 386 12.48 -16.66 8.91
CA VAL A 386 11.75 -17.87 8.50
C VAL A 386 10.43 -18.02 9.24
N GLU A 387 10.44 -17.94 10.56
CA GLU A 387 9.23 -18.08 11.40
C GLU A 387 8.22 -16.98 11.07
N SER A 388 8.65 -15.71 11.12
CA SER A 388 7.77 -14.57 10.83
C SER A 388 7.18 -14.61 9.41
N ARG A 389 7.92 -15.13 8.43
CA ARG A 389 7.45 -15.26 7.06
C ARG A 389 6.41 -16.39 6.95
N SER A 390 6.70 -17.53 7.57
CA SER A 390 5.79 -18.68 7.58
C SER A 390 4.47 -18.34 8.27
N GLN A 391 4.53 -17.65 9.41
CA GLN A 391 3.34 -17.15 10.10
C GLN A 391 2.54 -16.19 9.22
N HIS A 392 3.20 -15.23 8.57
CA HIS A 392 2.51 -14.29 7.68
C HIS A 392 1.82 -14.98 6.49
N GLU A 393 2.42 -16.03 5.92
CA GLU A 393 1.76 -16.84 4.87
C GLU A 393 0.53 -17.57 5.42
N ALA A 394 0.62 -18.15 6.61
CA ALA A 394 -0.50 -18.81 7.27
C ALA A 394 -1.65 -17.84 7.57
N ASP A 395 -1.36 -16.65 8.10
CA ASP A 395 -2.39 -15.67 8.44
C ASP A 395 -3.12 -15.15 7.19
N LEU A 396 -2.37 -14.91 6.11
CA LEU A 396 -2.95 -14.52 4.82
C LEU A 396 -3.79 -15.66 4.22
N LEU A 397 -3.33 -16.91 4.29
CA LEU A 397 -4.11 -18.07 3.83
C LEU A 397 -5.42 -18.24 4.60
N SER A 398 -5.39 -18.06 5.93
CA SER A 398 -6.60 -18.08 6.77
C SER A 398 -7.59 -17.00 6.33
N THR A 399 -7.11 -15.78 6.15
CA THR A 399 -7.94 -14.64 5.72
C THR A 399 -8.53 -14.87 4.32
N ILE A 400 -7.75 -15.43 3.38
CA ILE A 400 -8.25 -15.80 2.04
C ILE A 400 -9.35 -16.86 2.16
N GLN A 401 -9.19 -17.86 3.02
CA GLN A 401 -10.19 -18.91 3.18
C GLN A 401 -11.50 -18.34 3.72
N GLU A 402 -11.44 -17.39 4.66
CA GLU A 402 -12.62 -16.66 5.14
C GLU A 402 -13.31 -15.89 4.01
N ILE A 403 -12.55 -15.15 3.18
CA ILE A 403 -13.09 -14.45 2.01
C ILE A 403 -13.79 -15.43 1.05
N ARG A 404 -13.16 -16.57 0.75
CA ARG A 404 -13.74 -17.58 -0.14
C ARG A 404 -15.01 -18.21 0.43
N ASN A 405 -15.06 -18.43 1.74
CA ASN A 405 -16.26 -18.91 2.42
C ASN A 405 -17.39 -17.87 2.31
N LEU A 406 -17.09 -16.58 2.53
CA LEU A 406 -18.06 -15.50 2.32
C LEU A 406 -18.59 -15.45 0.88
N ASN A 407 -17.72 -15.62 -0.12
CA ASN A 407 -18.14 -15.66 -1.54
C ASN A 407 -19.03 -16.86 -1.85
N SER A 408 -18.76 -18.02 -1.23
CA SER A 408 -19.53 -19.26 -1.50
C SER A 408 -20.97 -19.24 -0.98
N VAL A 409 -21.28 -18.39 0.00
CA VAL A 409 -22.64 -18.24 0.56
C VAL A 409 -23.50 -17.29 -0.28
N LEU A 410 -22.89 -16.52 -1.19
CA LEU A 410 -23.55 -15.52 -2.04
C LEU A 410 -23.86 -16.03 -3.46
N VAL A 411 -23.59 -17.31 -3.76
CA VAL A 411 -23.83 -17.96 -5.08
C VAL A 411 -25.05 -18.86 -5.03
#